data_AF-A0A812XWY2-F1
#
_entry.id   AF-A0A812XWY2-F1
#
_cell.length_a   1.000
_cell.length_b   1.000
_cell.length_c   1.000
_cell.angle_alpha   90.00
_cell.angle_beta   90.00
_cell.angle_gamma   90.00
#
_symmetry.space_group_name_H-M   'P 1'
#
loop_
_entity.id
_entity.type
_entity.pdbx_description
1 polymer ?
#
loop_
_entity_poly.entity_id
_entity_poly.type
_entity_poly.pdbx_seq_one_letter_code
_entity_poly.pdbx_strand_id
1 'polypeptide(L)'
;MVVLRHTLPDGSSHFDWMIEHPQIRSEHRLITFRCVSKPNQSELGEVEKLQDHRAAYLDFEGELSGNRGAVIRVAQGRVRFITPLSGSDEFPRRTEALIQWDEPDHPAFRYKFEFQRDNIWRTPMIHGPLYDPLPPGYSGPVKKEPEKPEKPKKEEESLGLDDTLPIDLAAESVAPAQPGQSKITTFEQKLSARRHEDEWARSPNVTGTGAIHVKSFHCRLTGDSLEFLDRQINEWLDAHPQYEVKMVTSAMGTWSGKLKEPNLIVNVWV
;
A
#
# COMPACT_ATOMS: atom_id res chain seq x y z
N MET A 1 0.16 6.54 22.60
CA MET A 1 -1.25 6.95 22.36
C MET A 1 -1.78 7.61 23.62
N VAL A 2 -2.82 8.43 23.48
CA VAL A 2 -3.51 9.06 24.61
C VAL A 2 -5.02 9.05 24.37
N VAL A 3 -5.80 9.02 25.45
CA VAL A 3 -7.23 9.32 25.43
C VAL A 3 -7.44 10.57 26.28
N LEU A 4 -7.97 11.61 25.65
CA LEU A 4 -8.36 12.83 26.31
C LEU A 4 -9.88 12.84 26.46
N ARG A 5 -10.39 13.28 27.62
CA ARG A 5 -11.80 13.67 27.75
C ARG A 5 -11.90 15.16 27.48
N HIS A 6 -12.64 15.51 26.44
CA HIS A 6 -12.89 16.89 26.05
C HIS A 6 -14.25 17.33 26.57
N THR A 7 -14.26 18.27 27.51
CA THR A 7 -15.48 18.91 28.02
C THR A 7 -15.67 20.25 27.32
N LEU A 8 -16.80 20.40 26.63
CA LEU A 8 -17.18 21.61 25.89
C LEU A 8 -17.78 22.67 26.84
N PRO A 9 -17.84 23.96 26.43
CA PRO A 9 -18.39 25.03 27.27
C PRO A 9 -19.87 24.84 27.65
N ASP A 10 -20.62 24.07 26.87
CA ASP A 10 -22.02 23.72 27.17
C ASP A 10 -22.16 22.60 28.21
N GLY A 11 -21.05 22.07 28.70
CA GLY A 11 -20.99 20.97 29.68
C GLY A 11 -21.06 19.58 29.06
N SER A 12 -21.31 19.46 27.76
CA SER A 12 -21.22 18.17 27.07
C SER A 12 -19.77 17.70 26.98
N SER A 13 -19.54 16.39 26.83
CA SER A 13 -18.19 15.84 26.72
C SER A 13 -18.10 14.66 25.77
N HIS A 14 -16.94 14.51 25.14
CA HIS A 14 -16.57 13.34 24.34
C HIS A 14 -15.13 12.91 24.67
N PHE A 15 -14.68 11.80 24.06
CA PHE A 15 -13.32 11.33 24.18
C PHE A 15 -12.58 11.48 22.86
N ASP A 16 -11.40 12.08 22.90
CA ASP A 16 -10.48 12.09 21.77
C ASP A 16 -9.42 11.01 21.98
N TRP A 17 -9.43 10.03 21.08
CA TRP A 17 -8.45 8.96 21.05
C TRP A 17 -7.39 9.26 20.01
N MET A 18 -6.16 9.47 20.47
CA MET A 18 -5.06 9.93 19.64
C MET A 18 -3.95 8.88 19.58
N ILE A 19 -3.60 8.46 18.38
CA ILE A 19 -2.59 7.42 18.11
C ILE A 19 -1.47 8.02 17.28
N GLU A 20 -0.24 7.91 17.76
CA GLU A 20 0.93 8.37 17.03
C GLU A 20 1.19 7.50 15.78
N HIS A 21 1.38 8.14 14.62
CA HIS A 21 1.70 7.45 13.38
C HIS A 21 3.19 7.03 13.37
N PRO A 22 3.54 5.74 13.20
CA PRO A 22 4.91 5.26 13.38
C PRO A 22 5.86 5.69 12.25
N GLN A 23 5.33 6.04 11.08
CA GLN A 23 6.12 6.39 9.88
C GLN A 23 6.23 7.90 9.62
N ILE A 24 5.36 8.74 10.20
CA ILE A 24 5.33 10.19 9.93
C ILE A 24 6.05 10.91 11.08
N ARG A 25 7.38 10.95 11.01
CA ARG A 25 8.23 11.58 12.04
C ARG A 25 8.44 13.07 11.85
N SER A 26 8.37 13.57 10.61
CA SER A 26 8.72 14.98 10.32
C SER A 26 7.72 15.99 10.86
N GLU A 27 6.48 15.57 11.15
CA GLU A 27 5.44 16.45 11.72
C GLU A 27 4.75 15.86 12.96
N HIS A 28 5.13 14.65 13.39
CA HIS A 28 4.52 13.90 14.47
C HIS A 28 2.99 14.06 14.52
N ARG A 29 2.33 13.56 13.48
CA ARG A 29 0.87 13.63 13.36
C ARG A 29 0.25 12.48 14.16
N LEU A 30 -0.73 12.84 14.97
CA LEU A 30 -1.58 11.93 15.71
C LEU A 30 -2.84 11.69 14.89
N ILE A 31 -3.11 10.43 14.60
CA ILE A 31 -4.40 10.02 14.07
C ILE A 31 -5.40 10.17 15.21
N THR A 32 -6.45 10.95 14.99
CA THR A 32 -7.40 11.31 16.05
C THR A 32 -8.79 10.79 15.74
N PHE A 33 -9.42 10.19 16.73
CA PHE A 33 -10.80 9.74 16.70
C PHE A 33 -11.61 10.39 17.81
N ARG A 34 -12.79 10.90 17.47
CA ARG A 34 -13.81 11.27 18.46
C ARG A 34 -14.66 10.04 18.79
N CYS A 35 -14.76 9.75 20.08
CA CYS A 35 -15.50 8.63 20.63
C CYS A 35 -16.55 9.15 21.62
N VAL A 36 -17.76 8.61 21.58
CA VAL A 36 -18.80 8.92 22.57
C VAL A 36 -18.50 8.22 23.91
N SER A 37 -17.90 7.02 23.85
CA SER A 37 -17.52 6.20 25.00
C SER A 37 -16.01 6.10 25.17
N LYS A 38 -15.54 5.80 26.39
CA LYS A 38 -14.10 5.69 26.67
C LYS A 38 -13.51 4.47 25.94
N PRO A 39 -12.40 4.60 25.18
CA PRO A 39 -11.93 3.51 24.32
C PRO A 39 -11.43 2.24 24.97
N ASN A 40 -11.12 2.27 26.26
CA ASN A 40 -10.70 1.10 27.01
C ASN A 40 -11.90 0.28 27.56
N GLN A 41 -13.13 0.70 27.31
CA GLN A 41 -14.33 -0.07 27.69
C GLN A 41 -14.70 -1.12 26.65
N SER A 42 -15.48 -2.13 27.05
CA SER A 42 -15.82 -3.31 26.23
C SER A 42 -16.57 -3.00 24.93
N GLU A 43 -17.17 -1.81 24.80
CA GLU A 43 -17.91 -1.38 23.62
C GLU A 43 -17.51 0.05 23.25
N LEU A 44 -16.64 0.19 22.25
CA LEU A 44 -16.18 1.51 21.76
C LEU A 44 -17.29 2.27 21.01
N GLY A 45 -18.27 1.55 20.45
CA GLY A 45 -19.30 2.11 19.58
C GLY A 45 -18.73 2.61 18.24
N GLU A 46 -19.47 3.51 17.60
CA GLU A 46 -19.00 4.23 16.41
C GLU A 46 -18.01 5.34 16.83
N VAL A 47 -16.93 5.50 16.07
CA VAL A 47 -15.98 6.59 16.27
C VAL A 47 -15.82 7.42 14.99
N GLU A 48 -15.67 8.72 15.15
CA GLU A 48 -15.54 9.67 14.04
C GLU A 48 -14.06 10.01 13.83
N LYS A 49 -13.54 9.87 12.61
CA LYS A 49 -12.18 10.34 12.31
C LYS A 49 -12.15 11.86 12.27
N LEU A 50 -11.25 12.47 13.04
CA LEU A 50 -10.97 13.89 12.97
C LEU A 50 -9.72 14.17 12.13
N GLN A 51 -9.44 15.45 11.91
CA GLN A 51 -8.15 15.88 11.37
C GLN A 51 -7.01 15.43 12.30
N ASP A 52 -5.86 15.13 11.71
CA ASP A 52 -4.69 14.75 12.47
C ASP A 52 -4.26 15.88 13.41
N HIS A 53 -3.90 15.51 14.63
CA HIS A 53 -3.44 16.45 15.64
C HIS A 53 -1.92 16.46 15.74
N ARG A 54 -1.36 17.50 16.34
CA ARG A 54 0.09 17.59 16.61
C ARG A 54 0.45 16.70 17.79
N ALA A 55 1.61 16.06 17.79
CA ALA A 55 2.05 15.22 18.92
C ALA A 55 2.19 15.94 20.26
N ALA A 56 2.26 17.27 20.28
CA ALA A 56 2.18 18.03 21.53
C ALA A 56 0.92 17.71 22.36
N TYR A 57 -0.16 17.22 21.72
CA TYR A 57 -1.37 16.78 22.41
C TYR A 57 -1.22 15.46 23.18
N LEU A 58 -0.15 14.69 22.97
CA LEU A 58 0.12 13.49 23.77
C LEU A 58 0.28 13.82 25.26
N ASP A 59 0.83 15.00 25.54
CA ASP A 59 1.13 15.43 26.90
C ASP A 59 0.30 16.64 27.37
N PHE A 60 -0.61 17.14 26.53
CA PHE A 60 -1.37 18.34 26.80
C PHE A 60 -2.62 18.08 27.64
N GLU A 61 -2.81 18.90 28.67
CA GLU A 61 -4.02 18.95 29.51
C GLU A 61 -4.31 20.41 29.87
N GLY A 62 -5.59 20.75 30.02
CA GLY A 62 -6.04 22.10 30.39
C GLY A 62 -7.03 22.73 29.40
N GLU A 63 -7.17 24.05 29.49
CA GLU A 63 -8.10 24.81 28.67
C GLU A 63 -7.62 24.95 27.22
N LEU A 64 -8.56 24.78 26.28
CA LEU A 64 -8.34 25.02 24.87
C LEU A 64 -8.70 26.48 24.52
N SER A 65 -7.84 27.10 23.72
CA SER A 65 -8.06 28.47 23.23
C SER A 65 -9.37 28.62 22.46
N GLY A 66 -9.93 29.84 22.47
CA GLY A 66 -11.11 30.19 21.66
C GLY A 66 -12.43 29.64 22.17
N ASN A 67 -12.58 29.52 23.50
CA ASN A 67 -13.78 28.97 24.16
C ASN A 67 -14.14 27.58 23.61
N ARG A 68 -13.12 26.72 23.41
CA ARG A 68 -13.34 25.35 22.93
C ARG A 68 -13.50 24.35 24.06
N GLY A 69 -13.48 24.78 25.32
CA GLY A 69 -13.59 23.92 26.48
C GLY A 69 -12.23 23.49 27.03
N ALA A 70 -12.17 22.35 27.70
CA ALA A 70 -10.96 21.84 28.35
C ALA A 70 -10.78 20.34 28.09
N VAL A 71 -9.53 19.90 28.08
CA VAL A 71 -9.16 18.49 27.93
C VAL A 71 -8.41 18.00 29.16
N ILE A 72 -8.74 16.78 29.60
CA ILE A 72 -8.00 16.06 30.64
C ILE A 72 -7.59 14.70 30.11
N ARG A 73 -6.42 14.20 30.51
CA ARG A 73 -6.01 12.85 30.13
C ARG A 73 -6.73 11.83 31.00
N VAL A 74 -7.37 10.86 30.36
CA VAL A 74 -8.11 9.80 31.06
C VAL A 74 -7.54 8.41 30.86
N ALA A 75 -6.70 8.22 29.85
CA ALA A 75 -5.91 7.01 29.65
C ALA A 75 -4.71 7.29 28.75
N GLN A 76 -3.70 6.43 28.82
CA GLN A 76 -2.57 6.41 27.90
C GLN A 76 -2.06 4.98 27.71
N GLY A 77 -1.21 4.80 26.71
CA GLY A 77 -0.57 3.52 26.49
C GLY A 77 0.19 3.44 25.18
N ARG A 78 0.52 2.19 24.83
CA ARG A 78 1.34 1.84 23.66
C ARG A 78 0.50 1.14 22.60
N VAL A 79 0.81 1.43 21.35
CA VAL A 79 0.16 0.84 20.18
C VAL A 79 1.21 0.13 19.34
N ARG A 80 0.92 -1.12 18.98
CA ARG A 80 1.72 -1.90 18.03
C ARG A 80 0.85 -2.28 16.85
N PHE A 81 1.14 -1.70 15.69
CA PHE A 81 0.49 -2.09 14.43
C PHE A 81 0.89 -3.52 14.05
N ILE A 82 -0.11 -4.36 13.79
CA ILE A 82 0.05 -5.77 13.38
C ILE A 82 0.19 -5.83 11.85
N THR A 83 -0.65 -5.09 11.14
CA THR A 83 -0.54 -4.95 9.68
C THR A 83 0.51 -3.89 9.35
N PRO A 84 1.44 -4.14 8.41
CA PRO A 84 2.36 -3.12 7.95
C PRO A 84 1.58 -1.94 7.37
N LEU A 85 1.88 -0.73 7.84
CA LEU A 85 1.41 0.47 7.16
C LEU A 85 2.17 0.56 5.83
N SER A 86 1.46 0.54 4.71
CA SER A 86 2.04 0.88 3.41
C SER A 86 2.64 2.28 3.53
N GLY A 87 3.86 2.49 3.04
CA GLY A 87 4.61 3.76 3.22
C GLY A 87 4.01 4.98 2.52
N SER A 88 2.73 4.95 2.17
CA SER A 88 1.91 6.11 1.83
C SER A 88 1.55 6.87 3.10
N ASP A 89 1.44 8.21 3.00
CA ASP A 89 0.89 9.05 4.08
C ASP A 89 -0.59 8.72 4.40
N GLU A 90 -1.25 7.92 3.55
CA GLU A 90 -2.58 7.41 3.82
C GLU A 90 -2.54 6.16 4.69
N PHE A 91 -3.27 6.24 5.80
CA PHE A 91 -3.52 5.11 6.67
C PHE A 91 -4.40 4.07 5.95
N PRO A 92 -4.02 2.78 5.93
CA PRO A 92 -4.67 1.81 5.06
C PRO A 92 -6.11 1.53 5.50
N ARG A 93 -6.97 1.26 4.51
CA ARG A 93 -8.41 1.00 4.71
C ARG A 93 -8.72 -0.06 5.77
N ARG A 94 -7.79 -0.99 6.00
CA ARG A 94 -7.86 -1.96 7.09
C ARG A 94 -6.53 -1.99 7.80
N THR A 95 -6.57 -1.74 9.10
CA THR A 95 -5.41 -1.82 9.98
C THR A 95 -5.78 -2.66 11.18
N GLU A 96 -4.82 -3.39 11.72
CA GLU A 96 -4.99 -4.05 13.01
C GLU A 96 -3.88 -3.55 13.92
N ALA A 97 -4.24 -3.20 15.15
CA ALA A 97 -3.26 -2.79 16.15
C ALA A 97 -3.55 -3.48 17.48
N LEU A 98 -2.46 -3.87 18.15
CA LEU A 98 -2.50 -4.29 19.54
C LEU A 98 -2.28 -3.06 20.40
N ILE A 99 -3.16 -2.86 21.37
CA ILE A 99 -3.16 -1.71 22.25
C ILE A 99 -2.97 -2.19 23.67
N GLN A 100 -1.91 -1.67 24.31
CA GLN A 100 -1.56 -1.95 25.68
C GLN A 100 -1.72 -0.64 26.46
N TRP A 101 -2.74 -0.60 27.32
CA TRP A 101 -2.95 0.51 28.26
C TRP A 101 -1.91 0.45 29.38
N ASP A 102 -1.55 1.62 29.93
CA ASP A 102 -0.63 1.70 31.08
C ASP A 102 -1.33 1.43 32.43
N GLU A 103 -2.66 1.39 32.42
CA GLU A 103 -3.48 1.09 33.61
C GLU A 103 -3.26 -0.38 34.02
N PRO A 104 -2.87 -0.67 35.29
CA PRO A 104 -2.37 -1.99 35.69
C PRO A 104 -3.39 -3.13 35.56
N ASP A 105 -4.69 -2.81 35.67
CA ASP A 105 -5.77 -3.80 35.60
C ASP A 105 -6.34 -3.98 34.18
N HIS A 106 -5.76 -3.32 33.18
CA HIS A 106 -6.28 -3.36 31.81
C HIS A 106 -5.51 -4.37 30.95
N PRO A 107 -6.14 -5.46 30.47
CA PRO A 107 -5.49 -6.36 29.53
C PRO A 107 -5.21 -5.63 28.21
N ALA A 108 -4.18 -6.09 27.50
CA ALA A 108 -3.95 -5.64 26.14
C ALA A 108 -5.11 -6.12 25.25
N PHE A 109 -5.65 -5.22 24.44
CA PHE A 109 -6.72 -5.53 23.49
C PHE A 109 -6.21 -5.44 22.07
N ARG A 110 -6.75 -6.32 21.22
CA ARG A 110 -6.56 -6.24 19.78
C ARG A 110 -7.72 -5.43 19.20
N TYR A 111 -7.38 -4.29 18.61
CA TYR A 111 -8.33 -3.48 17.87
C TYR A 111 -8.16 -3.71 16.38
N LYS A 112 -9.29 -4.01 15.74
CA LYS A 112 -9.39 -4.04 14.28
C LYS A 112 -10.04 -2.75 13.81
N PHE A 113 -9.29 -2.06 12.97
CA PHE A 113 -9.58 -0.76 12.43
C PHE A 113 -10.00 -0.95 10.96
N GLU A 114 -11.25 -0.66 10.61
CA GLU A 114 -11.74 -0.68 9.23
C GLU A 114 -12.33 0.68 8.83
N PHE A 115 -11.77 1.29 7.79
CA PHE A 115 -12.23 2.55 7.23
C PHE A 115 -13.37 2.30 6.27
N GLN A 116 -14.50 2.97 6.52
CA GLN A 116 -15.52 3.19 5.50
C GLN A 116 -15.27 4.54 4.82
N ARG A 117 -15.83 4.70 3.61
CA ARG A 117 -15.58 5.86 2.72
C ARG A 117 -15.96 7.21 3.34
N ASP A 118 -16.74 7.23 4.42
CA ASP A 118 -17.35 8.43 5.00
C ASP A 118 -16.68 8.91 6.30
N ASN A 119 -15.41 8.56 6.57
CA ASN A 119 -14.69 8.89 7.81
C ASN A 119 -15.32 8.35 9.11
N ILE A 120 -16.37 7.54 9.01
CA ILE A 120 -17.00 6.86 10.13
C ILE A 120 -16.34 5.49 10.33
N TRP A 121 -15.94 5.23 11.56
CA TRP A 121 -15.40 3.96 11.99
C TRP A 121 -16.45 3.16 12.73
N ARG A 122 -16.59 1.91 12.32
CA ARG A 122 -17.22 0.89 13.13
C ARG A 122 -16.11 -0.03 13.59
N THR A 123 -15.91 -0.16 14.90
CA THR A 123 -15.04 -1.23 15.41
C THR A 123 -15.81 -2.54 15.31
N PRO A 124 -15.45 -3.47 14.40
CA PRO A 124 -16.09 -4.76 14.37
C PRO A 124 -15.37 -5.60 15.43
N MET A 125 -15.93 -5.57 16.64
CA MET A 125 -15.56 -6.41 17.78
C MET A 125 -14.19 -6.11 18.40
N ILE A 126 -14.22 -5.67 19.65
CA ILE A 126 -13.14 -5.97 20.60
C ILE A 126 -13.09 -7.50 20.65
N HIS A 127 -12.10 -8.10 19.98
CA HIS A 127 -11.75 -9.47 20.31
C HIS A 127 -11.25 -9.37 21.74
N GLY A 128 -11.86 -10.13 22.65
CA GLY A 128 -11.65 -10.03 24.09
C GLY A 128 -10.17 -10.03 24.52
N PRO A 129 -9.89 -9.97 25.83
CA PRO A 129 -8.51 -10.03 26.31
C PRO A 129 -7.73 -11.12 25.57
N LEU A 130 -6.50 -10.81 25.11
CA LEU A 130 -5.65 -11.75 24.34
C LEU A 130 -5.16 -12.95 25.20
N TYR A 131 -5.91 -13.30 26.23
CA TYR A 131 -5.77 -14.49 27.04
C TYR A 131 -6.87 -15.46 26.64
N ASP A 132 -6.68 -16.16 25.52
CA ASP A 132 -6.88 -17.60 25.64
C ASP A 132 -5.65 -18.08 26.41
N PRO A 133 -5.76 -18.45 27.71
CA PRO A 133 -4.68 -19.18 28.35
C PRO A 133 -4.44 -20.40 27.45
N LEU A 134 -3.20 -20.55 26.97
CA LEU A 134 -2.80 -21.75 26.25
C LEU A 134 -3.31 -22.97 27.04
N PRO A 135 -3.90 -23.99 26.38
CA PRO A 135 -4.39 -25.16 27.08
C PRO A 135 -3.30 -25.70 28.03
N PRO A 136 -3.63 -26.08 29.28
CA PRO A 136 -2.67 -26.69 30.18
C PRO A 136 -2.01 -27.88 29.46
N GLY A 137 -0.72 -27.79 29.16
CA GLY A 137 0.02 -28.80 28.39
C GLY A 137 0.44 -28.40 26.96
N TYR A 138 0.17 -27.17 26.49
CA TYR A 138 0.69 -26.71 25.20
C TYR A 138 2.20 -26.37 25.29
N SER A 139 3.05 -27.36 25.13
CA SER A 139 4.45 -27.14 24.73
C SER A 139 4.44 -26.80 23.24
N GLY A 140 4.76 -25.56 22.89
CA GLY A 140 4.79 -25.12 21.48
C GLY A 140 5.60 -26.06 20.57
N PRO A 141 5.45 -25.95 19.25
CA PRO A 141 6.15 -26.81 18.31
C PRO A 141 7.66 -26.76 18.58
N VAL A 142 8.22 -27.89 19.00
CA VAL A 142 9.66 -28.08 19.12
C VAL A 142 10.24 -27.76 17.75
N LYS A 143 11.12 -26.75 17.69
CA LYS A 143 11.93 -26.49 16.50
C LYS A 143 12.68 -27.77 16.18
N LYS A 144 12.20 -28.53 15.20
CA LYS A 144 12.97 -29.59 14.56
C LYS A 144 14.10 -28.87 13.82
N GLU A 145 15.33 -29.01 14.31
CA GLU A 145 16.50 -28.60 13.53
C GLU A 145 16.40 -29.26 12.15
N PRO A 146 16.60 -28.50 11.05
CA PRO A 146 16.57 -29.09 9.73
C PRO A 146 17.72 -30.09 9.60
N GLU A 147 17.36 -31.36 9.38
CA GLU A 147 18.31 -32.38 8.94
C GLU A 147 19.03 -31.88 7.69
N LYS A 148 20.36 -31.85 7.80
CA LYS A 148 21.28 -31.45 6.75
C LYS A 148 21.18 -32.49 5.62
N PRO A 149 20.74 -32.14 4.40
CA PRO A 149 20.66 -33.11 3.32
C PRO A 149 22.07 -33.56 2.92
N GLU A 150 22.29 -34.86 2.97
CA GLU A 150 23.50 -35.54 2.53
C GLU A 150 23.65 -35.38 1.02
N LYS A 151 24.78 -34.84 0.57
CA LYS A 151 25.09 -34.65 -0.85
C LYS A 151 25.32 -36.01 -1.52
N PRO A 152 24.62 -36.38 -2.60
CA PRO A 152 25.08 -37.44 -3.47
C PRO A 152 26.31 -36.96 -4.26
N LYS A 153 27.42 -37.69 -4.12
CA LYS A 153 28.55 -37.65 -5.05
C LYS A 153 28.02 -38.01 -6.44
N LYS A 154 28.22 -37.14 -7.43
CA LYS A 154 28.08 -37.50 -8.84
C LYS A 154 29.40 -37.26 -9.54
N GLU A 155 29.85 -38.34 -10.17
CA GLU A 155 31.10 -38.53 -10.88
C GLU A 155 31.19 -37.59 -12.08
N GLU A 156 32.41 -37.11 -12.33
CA GLU A 156 32.81 -36.39 -13.51
C GLU A 156 32.81 -37.36 -14.70
N GLU A 157 32.05 -37.04 -15.74
CA GLU A 157 32.25 -37.63 -17.07
C GLU A 157 32.20 -36.52 -18.12
N SER A 158 33.37 -36.25 -18.68
CA SER A 158 33.63 -35.30 -19.75
C SER A 158 33.25 -35.91 -21.10
N LEU A 159 32.33 -35.29 -21.83
CA LEU A 159 32.15 -35.50 -23.26
C LEU A 159 31.98 -34.16 -23.96
N GLY A 160 32.98 -33.80 -24.75
CA GLY A 160 32.93 -32.71 -25.73
C GLY A 160 32.37 -33.21 -27.06
N LEU A 161 31.63 -32.32 -27.72
CA LEU A 161 31.22 -32.29 -29.12
C LEU A 161 30.66 -30.85 -29.29
N ASP A 162 31.32 -29.89 -29.93
CA ASP A 162 31.71 -29.81 -31.35
C ASP A 162 30.69 -30.47 -32.27
N ASP A 163 29.71 -29.68 -32.72
CA ASP A 163 29.18 -29.86 -34.08
C ASP A 163 28.67 -28.53 -34.67
N THR A 164 29.61 -27.88 -35.34
CA THR A 164 29.40 -26.91 -36.40
C THR A 164 28.85 -27.61 -37.63
N LEU A 165 27.70 -27.21 -38.16
CA LEU A 165 27.35 -27.46 -39.56
C LEU A 165 26.65 -26.26 -40.21
N PRO A 166 26.78 -26.12 -41.55
CA PRO A 166 27.13 -24.88 -42.21
C PRO A 166 25.92 -24.12 -42.78
N ILE A 167 26.01 -22.79 -42.78
CA ILE A 167 25.13 -21.96 -43.61
C ILE A 167 25.88 -21.67 -44.90
N ASP A 168 25.32 -22.16 -46.00
CA ASP A 168 25.81 -22.01 -47.37
C ASP A 168 26.06 -20.55 -47.76
N LEU A 169 27.33 -20.27 -48.06
CA LEU A 169 27.80 -19.07 -48.74
C LEU A 169 27.90 -19.38 -50.24
N ALA A 170 26.89 -18.99 -51.01
CA ALA A 170 27.04 -18.77 -52.45
C ALA A 170 27.31 -17.29 -52.70
N ALA A 171 28.49 -17.01 -53.25
CA ALA A 171 28.92 -15.71 -53.74
C ALA A 171 28.55 -15.56 -55.22
N GLU A 172 28.04 -14.38 -55.58
CA GLU A 172 28.19 -13.64 -56.85
C GLU A 172 27.27 -12.40 -56.72
N SER A 173 27.61 -11.16 -57.03
CA SER A 173 28.66 -10.54 -57.84
C SER A 173 28.76 -9.04 -57.46
N VAL A 174 29.87 -8.40 -57.82
CA VAL A 174 30.23 -7.01 -57.47
C VAL A 174 29.86 -6.05 -58.62
N ALA A 175 29.16 -4.94 -58.33
CA ALA A 175 29.18 -3.67 -59.11
C ALA A 175 28.43 -2.52 -58.36
N PRO A 176 28.64 -1.22 -58.67
CA PRO A 176 28.98 -0.21 -57.66
C PRO A 176 27.89 0.80 -57.27
N ALA A 177 28.19 1.49 -56.15
CA ALA A 177 27.49 2.51 -55.39
C ALA A 177 26.50 3.47 -56.10
N GLN A 178 25.35 3.70 -55.43
CA GLN A 178 24.60 4.96 -55.47
C GLN A 178 24.22 5.42 -54.05
N PRO A 179 24.18 6.74 -53.76
CA PRO A 179 23.95 7.29 -52.43
C PRO A 179 22.44 7.48 -52.20
N GLY A 180 21.85 6.78 -51.24
CA GLY A 180 20.43 6.95 -50.96
C GLY A 180 19.92 6.15 -49.78
N GLN A 181 19.67 6.89 -48.69
CA GLN A 181 18.76 6.56 -47.59
C GLN A 181 19.19 5.41 -46.67
N SER A 182 19.78 5.78 -45.53
CA SER A 182 19.87 4.94 -44.35
C SER A 182 18.46 4.55 -43.90
N LYS A 183 18.03 3.33 -44.19
CA LYS A 183 16.86 2.68 -43.57
C LYS A 183 17.20 2.30 -42.12
N ILE A 184 17.39 3.28 -41.26
CA ILE A 184 17.09 3.10 -39.84
C ILE A 184 15.59 3.32 -39.76
N THR A 185 14.83 2.25 -40.02
CA THR A 185 13.45 2.19 -39.57
C THR A 185 13.50 2.19 -38.07
N THR A 186 13.34 3.39 -37.49
CA THR A 186 12.89 3.57 -36.12
C THR A 186 11.80 2.54 -35.90
N PHE A 187 12.02 1.64 -34.96
CA PHE A 187 11.02 0.68 -34.51
C PHE A 187 9.93 1.50 -33.83
N GLU A 188 9.09 2.13 -34.64
CA GLU A 188 7.82 2.70 -34.23
C GLU A 188 7.04 1.48 -33.78
N GLN A 189 7.14 1.20 -32.49
CA GLN A 189 6.35 0.21 -31.77
C GLN A 189 4.92 0.74 -31.76
N LYS A 190 4.31 0.86 -32.94
CA LYS A 190 2.87 0.89 -33.12
C LYS A 190 2.40 -0.39 -32.47
N LEU A 191 1.93 -0.22 -31.24
CA LEU A 191 1.12 -1.15 -30.48
C LEU A 191 -0.12 -1.49 -31.32
N SER A 192 0.08 -2.32 -32.33
CA SER A 192 -0.96 -3.10 -33.02
C SER A 192 -1.03 -4.49 -32.38
N ALA A 193 -0.82 -4.58 -31.07
CA ALA A 193 -1.63 -5.49 -30.30
C ALA A 193 -3.07 -5.04 -30.54
N ARG A 194 -3.92 -5.91 -31.11
CA ARG A 194 -5.37 -5.68 -31.15
C ARG A 194 -5.76 -5.09 -29.79
N ARG A 195 -6.41 -3.93 -29.80
CA ARG A 195 -6.75 -3.19 -28.58
C ARG A 195 -7.55 -4.15 -27.69
N HIS A 196 -6.90 -4.75 -26.70
CA HIS A 196 -7.54 -5.64 -25.73
C HIS A 196 -8.70 -4.93 -25.00
N GLU A 197 -8.72 -3.60 -25.08
CA GLU A 197 -9.77 -2.69 -24.60
C GLU A 197 -11.06 -2.71 -25.42
N ASP A 198 -11.00 -2.98 -26.74
CA ASP A 198 -12.19 -3.02 -27.61
C ASP A 198 -13.02 -4.31 -27.40
N GLU A 199 -12.49 -5.29 -26.65
CA GLU A 199 -13.15 -6.56 -26.31
C GLU A 199 -13.71 -6.59 -24.88
N TRP A 200 -13.76 -5.44 -24.18
CA TRP A 200 -14.30 -5.41 -22.83
C TRP A 200 -15.81 -5.69 -22.80
N ALA A 201 -16.17 -6.81 -22.17
CA ALA A 201 -17.56 -7.23 -22.01
C ALA A 201 -18.43 -6.27 -21.16
N ARG A 202 -17.82 -5.34 -20.41
CA ARG A 202 -18.50 -4.38 -19.54
C ARG A 202 -18.19 -2.97 -19.97
N SER A 203 -19.22 -2.13 -20.12
CA SER A 203 -19.04 -0.71 -20.41
C SER A 203 -18.55 0.06 -19.17
N PRO A 204 -17.55 0.96 -19.31
CA PRO A 204 -17.12 1.86 -18.24
C PRO A 204 -18.29 2.67 -17.68
N ASN A 205 -18.38 2.75 -16.35
CA ASN A 205 -19.39 3.53 -15.65
C ASN A 205 -18.86 4.93 -15.32
N VAL A 206 -19.63 5.98 -15.62
CA VAL A 206 -19.31 7.40 -15.31
C VAL A 206 -19.92 7.83 -13.95
N THR A 207 -19.94 6.92 -12.98
CA THR A 207 -20.63 7.11 -11.69
C THR A 207 -19.72 7.68 -10.60
N GLY A 208 -18.48 8.06 -10.92
CA GLY A 208 -17.46 8.49 -9.95
C GLY A 208 -16.96 7.42 -8.99
N THR A 209 -17.59 6.23 -8.97
CA THR A 209 -17.23 5.11 -8.08
C THR A 209 -17.33 3.77 -8.81
N GLY A 210 -16.58 2.77 -8.32
CA GLY A 210 -16.61 1.40 -8.86
C GLY A 210 -15.84 1.26 -10.17
N ALA A 211 -14.51 1.29 -10.10
CA ALA A 211 -13.67 0.98 -11.26
C ALA A 211 -13.89 -0.47 -11.66
N ILE A 212 -14.04 -0.69 -12.96
CA ILE A 212 -14.34 -2.01 -13.52
C ILE A 212 -13.22 -2.51 -14.42
N HIS A 213 -12.37 -1.59 -14.89
CA HIS A 213 -11.23 -1.88 -15.75
C HIS A 213 -9.97 -1.19 -15.22
N VAL A 214 -8.83 -1.72 -15.64
CA VAL A 214 -7.52 -1.21 -15.27
C VAL A 214 -6.60 -1.24 -16.48
N LYS A 215 -5.89 -0.13 -16.70
CA LYS A 215 -4.83 -0.02 -17.69
C LYS A 215 -3.50 0.20 -16.97
N SER A 216 -2.56 -0.72 -17.17
CA SER A 216 -1.21 -0.63 -16.61
C SER A 216 -0.25 -0.01 -17.62
N PHE A 217 0.49 0.98 -17.16
CA PHE A 217 1.61 1.61 -17.85
C PHE A 217 2.88 1.35 -17.06
N HIS A 218 4.02 1.29 -17.72
CA HIS A 218 5.30 1.16 -17.04
C HIS A 218 6.39 1.91 -17.80
N CYS A 219 7.38 2.40 -17.05
CA CYS A 219 8.55 3.03 -17.62
C CYS A 219 9.76 2.82 -16.73
N ARG A 220 10.96 2.99 -17.30
CA ARG A 220 12.19 3.08 -16.52
C ARG A 220 12.21 4.37 -15.70
N LEU A 221 12.91 4.38 -14.58
CA LEU A 221 13.12 5.59 -13.78
C LEU A 221 14.20 6.50 -14.39
N THR A 222 13.95 7.02 -15.60
CA THR A 222 14.76 8.05 -16.26
C THR A 222 13.87 9.22 -16.67
N GLY A 223 14.42 10.44 -16.77
CA GLY A 223 13.66 11.66 -17.10
C GLY A 223 12.82 11.51 -18.37
N ASP A 224 13.46 11.16 -19.50
CA ASP A 224 12.79 10.98 -20.79
C ASP A 224 11.69 9.90 -20.75
N SER A 225 11.87 8.85 -19.95
CA SER A 225 10.90 7.76 -19.83
C SER A 225 9.64 8.19 -19.08
N LEU A 226 9.78 9.11 -18.11
CA LEU A 226 8.65 9.67 -17.37
C LEU A 226 7.85 10.62 -18.25
N GLU A 227 8.51 11.50 -19.03
CA GLU A 227 7.80 12.36 -19.99
C GLU A 227 7.05 11.54 -21.05
N PHE A 228 7.65 10.44 -21.51
CA PHE A 228 7.00 9.53 -22.45
C PHE A 228 5.83 8.76 -21.83
N LEU A 229 5.92 8.42 -20.54
CA LEU A 229 4.82 7.82 -19.79
C LEU A 229 3.63 8.78 -19.69
N ASP A 230 3.88 10.04 -19.33
CA ASP A 230 2.85 11.07 -19.23
C ASP A 230 2.13 11.27 -20.56
N ARG A 231 2.89 11.36 -21.66
CA ARG A 231 2.31 11.46 -23.00
C ARG A 231 1.44 10.25 -23.34
N GLN A 232 1.90 9.03 -23.06
CA GLN A 232 1.12 7.82 -23.32
C GLN A 232 -0.18 7.75 -22.54
N ILE A 233 -0.17 8.16 -21.26
CA ILE A 233 -1.37 8.17 -20.42
C ILE A 233 -2.37 9.19 -20.97
N ASN A 234 -1.92 10.42 -21.28
CA ASN A 234 -2.78 11.47 -21.81
C ASN A 234 -3.36 11.11 -23.19
N GLU A 235 -2.53 10.64 -24.12
CA GLU A 235 -3.00 10.19 -25.44
C GLU A 235 -4.01 9.04 -25.32
N TRP A 236 -3.82 8.15 -24.34
CA TRP A 236 -4.76 7.06 -24.07
C TRP A 236 -6.09 7.58 -23.52
N LEU A 237 -6.08 8.53 -22.57
CA LEU A 237 -7.30 9.13 -22.03
C LEU A 237 -8.06 9.94 -23.10
N ASP A 238 -7.34 10.71 -23.92
CA ASP A 238 -7.93 11.50 -25.01
C ASP A 238 -8.58 10.61 -26.08
N ALA A 239 -8.00 9.43 -26.34
CA ALA A 239 -8.57 8.45 -27.25
C ALA A 239 -9.83 7.74 -26.70
N HIS A 240 -10.09 7.84 -25.38
CA HIS A 240 -11.21 7.18 -24.71
C HIS A 240 -11.99 8.16 -23.82
N PRO A 241 -12.72 9.14 -24.41
CA PRO A 241 -13.45 10.16 -23.66
C PRO A 241 -14.58 9.59 -22.76
N GLN A 242 -14.98 8.33 -22.99
CA GLN A 242 -15.95 7.61 -22.17
C GLN A 242 -15.36 7.04 -20.87
N TYR A 243 -14.03 7.08 -20.70
CA TYR A 243 -13.37 6.58 -19.50
C TYR A 243 -13.26 7.68 -18.45
N GLU A 244 -13.85 7.44 -17.27
CA GLU A 244 -13.67 8.28 -16.10
C GLU A 244 -12.58 7.68 -15.20
N VAL A 245 -11.50 8.43 -14.96
CA VAL A 245 -10.43 7.97 -14.07
C VAL A 245 -10.92 8.05 -12.61
N LYS A 246 -11.09 6.89 -11.99
CA LYS A 246 -11.60 6.78 -10.61
C LYS A 246 -10.49 6.70 -9.57
N MET A 247 -9.40 6.02 -9.90
CA MET A 247 -8.23 5.92 -9.02
C MET A 247 -6.99 5.63 -9.84
N VAL A 248 -5.84 6.09 -9.33
CA VAL A 248 -4.52 5.81 -9.90
C VAL A 248 -3.67 5.21 -8.78
N THR A 249 -2.94 4.13 -9.09
CA THR A 249 -2.00 3.52 -8.15
C THR A 249 -0.63 3.43 -8.80
N SER A 250 0.42 3.79 -8.08
CA SER A 250 1.80 3.65 -8.54
C SER A 250 2.57 2.66 -7.66
N ALA A 251 3.49 1.93 -8.27
CA ALA A 251 4.43 1.06 -7.59
C ALA A 251 5.79 1.14 -8.26
N MET A 252 6.86 1.19 -7.48
CA MET A 252 8.23 1.09 -7.98
C MET A 252 8.79 -0.30 -7.65
N GLY A 253 9.46 -0.91 -8.62
CA GLY A 253 10.04 -2.23 -8.43
C GLY A 253 11.11 -2.56 -9.47
N THR A 254 11.84 -3.65 -9.25
CA THR A 254 12.80 -4.17 -10.24
C THR A 254 12.07 -5.04 -11.25
N TRP A 255 12.11 -4.69 -12.52
CA TRP A 255 11.54 -5.52 -13.58
C TRP A 255 12.55 -6.58 -14.01
N SER A 256 12.15 -7.85 -14.03
CA SER A 256 13.03 -8.96 -14.41
C SER A 256 13.10 -9.11 -15.93
N GLY A 257 14.04 -8.40 -16.56
CA GLY A 257 14.46 -8.61 -17.95
C GLY A 257 15.90 -9.14 -18.04
N LYS A 258 16.55 -8.98 -19.20
CA LYS A 258 18.00 -9.29 -19.35
C LYS A 258 18.87 -8.42 -18.44
N LEU A 259 18.44 -7.19 -18.17
CA LEU A 259 18.99 -6.31 -17.15
C LEU A 259 17.94 -6.07 -16.06
N LYS A 260 18.37 -6.09 -14.80
CA LYS A 260 17.54 -5.71 -13.65
C LYS A 260 17.60 -4.20 -13.49
N GLU A 261 16.51 -3.53 -13.82
CA GLU A 261 16.41 -2.07 -13.74
C GLU A 261 15.17 -1.67 -12.92
N PRO A 262 15.25 -0.56 -12.17
CA PRO A 262 14.10 -0.04 -11.47
C PRO A 262 13.11 0.55 -12.47
N ASN A 263 11.85 0.14 -12.34
CA ASN A 263 10.74 0.59 -13.17
C ASN A 263 9.62 1.12 -12.29
N LEU A 264 8.95 2.14 -12.80
CA LEU A 264 7.69 2.65 -12.29
C LEU A 264 6.56 1.93 -13.03
N ILE A 265 5.59 1.43 -12.29
CA ILE A 265 4.33 0.88 -12.80
C ILE A 265 3.21 1.79 -12.32
N VAL A 266 2.39 2.27 -13.25
CA VAL A 266 1.21 3.08 -12.98
C VAL A 266 -0.02 2.34 -13.48
N ASN A 267 -0.97 2.08 -12.59
CA ASN A 267 -2.27 1.53 -12.96
C ASN A 267 -3.33 2.63 -12.90
N VAL A 268 -3.99 2.85 -14.02
CA VAL A 268 -5.11 3.77 -14.16
C VAL A 268 -6.40 2.95 -14.16
N TRP A 269 -7.28 3.22 -13.19
CA TRP A 269 -8.52 2.47 -12.99
C TRP A 269 -9.71 3.30 -13.46
N VAL A 270 -10.51 2.73 -14.35
CA VAL A 270 -11.67 3.37 -15.02
C VAL A 270 -12.96 2.57 -14.81
#